data_AF-A0A140LIT7-F1
#
_entry.id   AF-A0A140LIT7-F1
#
_cell.length_a   1.000
_cell.length_b   1.000
_cell.length_c   1.000
_cell.angle_alpha   90.00
_cell.angle_beta   90.00
_cell.angle_gamma   90.00
#
_symmetry.space_group_name_H-M   'P 1'
#
loop_
_entity.id
_entity.type
_entity.pdbx_description
1 polymer ?
#
loop_
_entity_poly.entity_id
_entity_poly.type
_entity_poly.pdbx_seq_one_letter_code
_entity_poly.pdbx_strand_id
1 'polypeptide(L)'
;MAAEEQPLLGRDRGSGQVHSGAAADQELCIDQAVVFIEDAIKYRSIYHRMDAGSLWLYRWYYSNVCQRVLGFIIFLILILAFVEVPSSFTKTADVRYRSQPWQPPCGLTETIEAFCLLAFLVDLSVKVKEIK
;
A
#
# COMPACT_ATOMS: atom_id res chain seq x y z
N MET A 1 -7.02 74.84 16.31
CA MET A 1 -6.11 73.72 15.96
C MET A 1 -6.87 72.45 16.32
N ALA A 2 -7.47 71.83 15.29
CA ALA A 2 -8.23 70.58 15.34
C ALA A 2 -7.26 69.42 15.66
N ALA A 3 -7.55 68.61 16.68
CA ALA A 3 -8.40 67.41 16.68
C ALA A 3 -7.62 66.15 16.25
N GLU A 4 -7.67 65.15 17.13
CA GLU A 4 -7.09 63.81 17.01
C GLU A 4 -7.42 63.11 15.69
N GLU A 5 -6.43 62.41 15.14
CA GLU A 5 -6.66 61.28 14.24
C GLU A 5 -5.61 60.20 14.57
N GLN A 6 -5.99 59.23 15.41
CA GLN A 6 -5.32 57.94 15.45
C GLN A 6 -5.66 57.15 14.18
N PRO A 7 -4.69 56.61 13.42
CA PRO A 7 -4.99 55.56 12.47
C PRO A 7 -4.71 54.20 13.10
N LEU A 8 -5.82 53.55 13.47
CA LEU A 8 -6.19 52.23 12.99
C LEU A 8 -5.16 51.11 13.17
N LEU A 9 -5.36 50.42 14.28
CA LEU A 9 -5.17 48.98 14.51
C LEU A 9 -5.25 48.19 13.19
N GLY A 10 -4.09 48.03 12.57
CA GLY A 10 -3.86 47.14 11.44
C GLY A 10 -4.17 45.73 11.89
N ARG A 11 -5.29 45.23 11.40
CA ARG A 11 -5.78 43.87 11.59
C ARG A 11 -4.72 42.88 11.11
N ASP A 12 -3.93 42.37 12.06
CA ASP A 12 -3.01 41.25 11.88
C ASP A 12 -3.84 39.99 11.56
N ARG A 13 -4.11 39.80 10.27
CA ARG A 13 -4.69 38.59 9.69
C ARG A 13 -3.58 37.62 9.23
N GLY A 14 -2.33 37.83 9.66
CA GLY A 14 -1.16 37.06 9.23
C GLY A 14 -0.73 35.97 10.22
N SER A 15 -0.97 36.16 11.52
CA SER A 15 -0.52 35.21 12.55
C SER A 15 -1.15 33.81 12.44
N GLY A 16 -2.43 33.70 12.03
CA GLY A 16 -3.14 32.42 11.97
C GLY A 16 -2.65 31.47 10.86
N GLN A 17 -2.14 32.01 9.75
CA GLN A 17 -1.69 31.20 8.62
C GLN A 17 -0.25 30.68 8.80
N VAL A 18 0.61 31.47 9.46
CA VAL A 18 1.99 31.07 9.81
C VAL A 18 2.00 30.01 10.92
N HIS A 19 1.13 30.14 11.93
CA HIS A 19 0.96 29.12 12.97
C HIS A 19 0.44 27.78 12.41
N SER A 20 -0.48 27.83 11.45
CA SER A 20 -1.00 26.62 10.81
C SER A 20 0.04 25.91 9.95
N GLY A 21 0.94 26.65 9.28
CA GLY A 21 2.05 26.08 8.51
C GLY A 21 3.11 25.45 9.39
N ALA A 22 3.52 26.14 10.47
CA ALA A 22 4.51 25.61 11.42
C ALA A 22 4.01 24.34 12.14
N ALA A 23 2.71 24.26 12.45
CA ALA A 23 2.11 23.06 13.03
C ALA A 23 2.12 21.89 12.03
N ALA A 24 1.82 22.13 10.75
CA ALA A 24 1.86 21.10 9.72
C ALA A 24 3.28 20.57 9.48
N ASP A 25 4.29 21.45 9.43
CA ASP A 25 5.69 21.05 9.30
C ASP A 25 6.19 20.24 10.50
N GLN A 26 5.70 20.59 11.71
CA GLN A 26 5.99 19.84 12.92
C GLN A 26 5.35 18.45 12.90
N GLU A 27 4.10 18.31 12.43
CA GLU A 27 3.45 17.00 12.26
C GLU A 27 4.19 16.12 11.26
N LEU A 28 4.66 16.68 10.14
CA LEU A 28 5.47 15.94 9.16
C LEU A 28 6.81 15.46 9.76
N CYS A 29 7.47 16.29 10.57
CA CYS A 29 8.67 15.87 11.30
C CYS A 29 8.39 14.71 12.26
N ILE A 30 7.23 14.71 12.93
CA ILE A 30 6.83 13.63 13.84
C ILE A 30 6.56 12.34 13.04
N ASP A 31 5.81 12.41 11.96
CA ASP A 31 5.50 11.24 11.12
C ASP A 31 6.77 10.60 10.54
N GLN A 32 7.72 11.43 10.09
CA GLN A 32 9.01 10.96 9.62
C GLN A 32 9.80 10.24 10.73
N ALA A 33 9.85 10.82 11.93
CA ALA A 33 10.55 10.22 13.06
C ALA A 33 9.95 8.86 13.46
N VAL A 34 8.61 8.74 13.45
CA VAL A 34 7.91 7.48 13.73
C VAL A 34 8.27 6.41 12.69
N VAL A 35 8.26 6.77 11.41
CA VAL A 35 8.60 5.84 10.32
C VAL A 35 10.04 5.33 10.44
N PHE A 36 11.01 6.20 10.77
CA PHE A 36 12.40 5.76 10.97
C PHE A 36 12.58 4.80 12.14
N ILE A 37 11.88 5.03 13.25
CA ILE A 37 11.92 4.11 14.39
C ILE A 37 11.29 2.76 14.01
N GLU A 38 10.16 2.78 13.31
CA GLU A 38 9.50 1.57 12.84
C GLU A 38 10.37 0.77 11.85
N ASP A 39 11.04 1.46 10.93
CA ASP A 39 11.96 0.86 9.96
C ASP A 39 13.18 0.24 10.65
N ALA A 40 13.72 0.91 11.67
CA ALA A 40 14.83 0.37 12.47
C ALA A 40 14.42 -0.90 13.23
N ILE A 41 13.21 -0.94 13.78
CA ILE A 41 12.67 -2.13 14.48
C ILE A 41 12.43 -3.28 13.50
N LYS A 42 11.97 -2.97 12.29
CA LYS A 42 11.59 -3.96 11.28
C LYS A 42 12.71 -4.25 10.25
N TYR A 43 13.92 -3.78 10.51
CA TYR A 43 15.12 -4.00 9.67
C TYR A 43 14.94 -3.58 8.21
N ARG A 44 14.32 -2.44 7.97
CA ARG A 44 14.07 -1.90 6.62
C ARG A 44 15.01 -0.74 6.29
N SER A 45 15.39 -0.64 5.02
CA SER A 45 16.25 0.43 4.49
C SER A 45 15.47 1.72 4.22
N ILE A 46 16.11 2.86 4.51
CA ILE A 46 15.55 4.22 4.33
C ILE A 46 15.79 4.72 2.90
N TYR A 47 15.06 4.17 1.93
CA TYR A 47 15.19 4.57 0.51
C TYR A 47 13.84 4.96 -0.13
N HIS A 48 12.91 5.51 0.67
CA HIS A 48 11.58 5.92 0.25
C HIS A 48 11.45 7.46 0.22
N ARG A 49 10.57 8.00 -0.63
CA ARG A 49 10.27 9.44 -0.73
C ARG A 49 9.54 9.94 0.53
N MET A 50 10.04 11.02 1.14
CA MET A 50 9.51 11.62 2.40
C MET A 50 8.45 12.70 2.17
N ASP A 51 7.48 12.42 1.30
CA ASP A 51 6.33 13.32 1.09
C ASP A 51 5.16 12.92 2.00
N ALA A 52 4.30 13.85 2.42
CA ALA A 52 3.18 13.58 3.34
C ALA A 52 2.27 12.44 2.85
N GLY A 53 1.96 12.46 1.54
CA GLY A 53 1.17 11.40 0.90
C GLY A 53 1.93 10.09 0.75
N SER A 54 3.25 10.14 0.61
CA SER A 54 4.11 8.95 0.49
C SER A 54 4.23 8.22 1.83
N LEU A 55 4.43 8.96 2.93
CA LEU A 55 4.47 8.40 4.29
C LEU A 55 3.14 7.73 4.66
N TRP A 56 2.01 8.36 4.29
CA TRP A 56 0.69 7.76 4.51
C TRP A 56 0.51 6.45 3.73
N LEU A 57 0.86 6.45 2.44
CA LEU A 57 0.80 5.27 1.57
C LEU A 57 1.71 4.16 2.09
N TYR A 58 2.92 4.51 2.53
CA TYR A 58 3.90 3.61 3.10
C TYR A 58 3.38 2.91 4.36
N ARG A 59 2.78 3.69 5.27
CA ARG A 59 2.21 3.18 6.52
C ARG A 59 1.00 2.28 6.27
N TRP A 60 0.18 2.61 5.27
CA TRP A 60 -0.93 1.76 4.84
C TRP A 60 -0.43 0.46 4.19
N TYR A 61 0.52 0.56 3.26
CA TYR A 61 1.12 -0.56 2.55
C TYR A 61 1.76 -1.57 3.50
N TYR A 62 2.47 -1.06 4.52
CA TYR A 62 3.13 -1.92 5.50
C TYR A 62 2.26 -2.30 6.71
N SER A 63 0.97 -1.96 6.66
CA SER A 63 0.01 -2.44 7.65
C SER A 63 -0.06 -3.98 7.65
N ASN A 64 -0.30 -4.56 8.83
CA ASN A 64 -0.46 -6.00 8.98
C ASN A 64 -1.56 -6.58 8.07
N VAL A 65 -2.60 -5.79 7.79
CA VAL A 65 -3.70 -6.21 6.93
C VAL A 65 -3.24 -6.28 5.47
N CYS A 66 -2.61 -5.23 4.94
CA CYS A 66 -2.10 -5.22 3.56
C CYS A 66 -1.07 -6.33 3.33
N GLN A 67 -0.13 -6.53 4.27
CA GLN A 67 0.84 -7.62 4.17
C GLN A 67 0.19 -9.01 4.17
N ARG A 68 -0.81 -9.25 5.04
CA ARG A 68 -1.55 -10.51 5.06
C ARG A 68 -2.33 -10.74 3.77
N VAL A 69 -2.95 -9.70 3.24
CA VAL A 69 -3.68 -9.76 1.96
C VAL A 69 -2.70 -10.11 0.83
N LEU A 70 -1.56 -9.45 0.74
CA LEU A 70 -0.53 -9.77 -0.27
C LEU A 70 -0.04 -11.22 -0.14
N GLY A 71 0.26 -11.67 1.07
CA GLY A 71 0.62 -13.07 1.33
C GLY A 71 -0.49 -14.05 0.93
N PHE A 72 -1.75 -13.70 1.18
CA PHE A 72 -2.90 -14.48 0.77
C PHE A 72 -3.06 -14.54 -0.75
N ILE A 73 -2.85 -13.44 -1.48
CA ILE A 73 -2.88 -13.42 -2.95
C ILE A 73 -1.77 -14.30 -3.54
N ILE A 74 -0.55 -14.25 -2.97
CA ILE A 74 0.55 -15.15 -3.35
C ILE A 74 0.15 -16.62 -3.11
N PHE A 75 -0.43 -16.92 -1.96
CA PHE A 75 -0.92 -18.26 -1.68
C PHE A 75 -2.01 -18.68 -2.67
N LEU A 76 -2.93 -17.77 -3.03
CA LEU A 76 -4.03 -18.01 -3.94
C LEU A 76 -3.54 -18.33 -5.36
N ILE A 77 -2.56 -17.58 -5.89
CA ILE A 77 -2.02 -17.86 -7.22
C ILE A 77 -1.26 -19.20 -7.25
N LEU A 78 -0.54 -19.54 -6.18
CA LEU A 78 0.17 -20.81 -6.08
C LEU A 78 -0.77 -22.01 -5.96
N ILE A 79 -1.88 -21.88 -5.22
CA ILE A 79 -2.85 -22.97 -5.11
C ILE A 79 -3.67 -23.15 -6.40
N LEU A 80 -3.89 -22.06 -7.15
CA LEU A 80 -4.60 -22.08 -8.43
C LEU A 80 -3.91 -23.01 -9.45
N ALA A 81 -2.57 -23.07 -9.43
CA ALA A 81 -1.79 -23.98 -10.26
C ALA A 81 -2.12 -25.48 -10.05
N PHE A 82 -2.67 -25.87 -8.89
CA PHE A 82 -3.13 -27.25 -8.67
C PHE A 82 -4.51 -27.52 -9.29
N VAL A 83 -5.30 -26.48 -9.51
CA VAL A 83 -6.67 -26.54 -10.06
C VAL A 83 -6.66 -26.40 -11.59
N GLU A 84 -5.73 -25.61 -12.12
CA GLU A 84 -5.54 -25.40 -13.56
C GLU A 84 -5.21 -26.68 -14.33
N VAL A 85 -5.44 -26.65 -15.65
CA VAL A 85 -5.19 -27.81 -16.52
C VAL A 85 -3.69 -27.90 -16.83
N PRO A 86 -3.02 -29.03 -16.56
CA PRO A 86 -3.56 -30.29 -16.05
C PRO A 86 -3.80 -30.28 -14.52
N SER A 87 -5.02 -30.59 -14.10
CA SER A 87 -5.39 -30.56 -12.67
C SER A 87 -4.59 -31.58 -11.87
N SER A 88 -3.99 -31.15 -10.76
CA SER A 88 -3.24 -32.01 -9.84
C SER A 88 -4.15 -32.77 -8.86
N PHE A 89 -5.46 -32.54 -8.90
CA PHE A 89 -6.48 -33.28 -8.16
C PHE A 89 -6.73 -34.67 -8.75
N THR A 90 -5.77 -35.59 -8.59
CA THR A 90 -5.95 -37.00 -8.93
C THR A 90 -5.57 -37.85 -7.73
N LYS A 91 -6.36 -38.90 -7.43
CA LYS A 91 -6.10 -39.81 -6.30
C LYS A 91 -4.77 -40.57 -6.43
N THR A 92 -4.31 -40.78 -7.67
CA THR A 92 -3.02 -41.41 -7.97
C THR A 92 -2.30 -40.65 -9.07
N ALA A 93 -0.99 -40.52 -8.94
CA ALA A 93 -0.12 -39.98 -9.98
C ALA A 93 0.35 -41.06 -10.98
N ASP A 94 0.09 -42.35 -10.71
CA ASP A 94 0.45 -43.44 -11.60
C ASP A 94 -0.39 -43.40 -12.88
N VAL A 95 0.29 -43.29 -14.02
CA VAL A 95 -0.32 -43.26 -15.36
C VAL A 95 -1.16 -44.52 -15.62
N ARG A 96 -0.78 -45.66 -15.04
CA ARG A 96 -1.46 -46.95 -15.24
C ARG A 96 -2.84 -47.03 -14.60
N TYR A 97 -3.06 -46.27 -13.52
CA TYR A 97 -4.30 -46.29 -12.73
C TYR A 97 -4.96 -44.91 -12.64
N ARG A 98 -4.57 -43.98 -13.53
CA ARG A 98 -4.98 -42.58 -13.46
C ARG A 98 -6.48 -42.43 -13.73
N SER A 99 -7.21 -41.84 -12.78
CA SER A 99 -8.61 -41.43 -13.00
C SER A 99 -8.68 -40.22 -13.93
N GLN A 100 -9.81 -40.05 -14.62
CA GLN A 100 -10.09 -38.86 -15.44
C GLN A 100 -9.83 -37.58 -14.63
N PRO A 101 -8.99 -36.65 -15.12
CA PRO A 101 -8.74 -35.38 -14.46
C PRO A 101 -10.02 -34.55 -14.35
N TRP A 102 -10.22 -33.91 -13.20
CA TRP A 102 -11.32 -32.97 -13.04
C TRP A 102 -11.06 -31.71 -13.88
N GLN A 103 -11.97 -31.37 -14.80
CA GLN A 103 -11.85 -30.17 -15.61
C GLN A 103 -12.70 -29.04 -15.01
N PRO A 104 -12.09 -27.94 -14.53
CA PRO A 104 -12.85 -26.78 -14.09
C PRO A 104 -13.57 -26.12 -15.29
N PRO A 105 -14.70 -25.43 -15.07
CA PRO A 105 -15.35 -24.67 -16.12
C PRO A 105 -14.40 -23.60 -16.68
N CYS A 106 -14.46 -23.38 -17.99
CA CYS A 106 -13.69 -22.33 -18.65
C CYS A 106 -14.03 -20.96 -18.02
N GLY A 107 -13.00 -20.13 -17.80
CA GLY A 107 -13.15 -18.78 -17.26
C GLY A 107 -13.09 -18.66 -15.73
N LEU A 108 -13.36 -19.72 -14.95
CA LEU A 108 -13.28 -19.60 -13.48
C LEU A 108 -11.83 -19.43 -13.00
N THR A 109 -10.92 -20.27 -13.50
CA THR A 109 -9.49 -20.16 -13.16
C THR A 109 -8.90 -18.87 -13.72
N GLU A 110 -9.23 -18.54 -14.97
CA GLU A 110 -8.77 -17.33 -15.66
C GLU A 110 -9.17 -16.04 -14.93
N THR A 111 -10.40 -15.96 -14.41
CA THR A 111 -10.86 -14.77 -13.67
C THR A 111 -10.15 -14.62 -12.33
N ILE A 112 -9.89 -15.72 -11.63
CA ILE A 112 -9.16 -15.71 -10.36
C ILE A 112 -7.70 -15.32 -10.61
N GLU A 113 -7.07 -15.87 -11.65
CA GLU A 113 -5.71 -15.53 -12.06
C GLU A 113 -5.60 -14.05 -12.41
N ALA A 114 -6.50 -13.54 -13.25
CA ALA A 114 -6.54 -12.13 -13.65
C ALA A 114 -6.72 -11.20 -12.44
N PHE A 115 -7.55 -11.58 -11.47
CA PHE A 115 -7.71 -10.84 -10.23
C PHE A 115 -6.43 -10.80 -9.39
N CYS A 116 -5.75 -11.94 -9.22
CA CYS A 116 -4.45 -12.02 -8.55
C CYS A 116 -3.40 -11.15 -9.24
N LEU A 117 -3.30 -11.23 -10.57
CA LEU A 117 -2.37 -10.43 -11.37
C LEU A 117 -2.67 -8.94 -11.27
N LEU A 118 -3.94 -8.53 -11.26
CA LEU A 118 -4.33 -7.14 -11.04
C LEU A 118 -3.88 -6.65 -9.66
N ALA A 119 -4.06 -7.46 -8.61
CA ALA A 119 -3.57 -7.11 -7.28
C ALA A 119 -2.04 -6.95 -7.24
N PHE A 120 -1.28 -7.81 -7.94
CA PHE A 120 0.17 -7.64 -8.08
C PHE A 120 0.55 -6.41 -8.91
N LEU A 121 -0.19 -6.08 -9.97
CA LEU A 121 0.05 -4.87 -10.73
C LEU A 121 -0.13 -3.61 -9.88
N VAL A 122 -1.13 -3.61 -9.00
CA VAL A 122 -1.34 -2.54 -8.01
C VAL A 122 -0.19 -2.51 -6.99
N ASP A 123 0.25 -3.65 -6.46
CA ASP A 123 1.42 -3.75 -5.56
C ASP A 123 2.69 -3.16 -6.19
N LEU A 124 2.98 -3.57 -7.43
CA LEU A 124 4.12 -3.06 -8.20
C LEU A 124 3.97 -1.56 -8.48
N SER A 125 2.77 -1.09 -8.82
CA SER A 125 2.53 0.34 -9.07
C SER A 125 2.75 1.18 -7.82
N VAL A 126 2.38 0.67 -6.63
CA VAL A 126 2.64 1.33 -5.35
C VAL A 126 4.15 1.41 -5.08
N LYS A 127 4.87 0.29 -5.21
CA LYS A 127 6.33 0.25 -5.03
C LYS A 127 7.08 1.14 -6.03
N VAL A 128 6.64 1.16 -7.29
CA VAL A 128 7.26 2.01 -8.33
C VAL A 128 7.04 3.50 -8.04
N LYS A 129 5.88 3.87 -7.50
CA LYS A 129 5.62 5.25 -7.04
C LYS A 129 6.42 5.62 -5.79
N GLU A 130 6.82 4.64 -4.98
CA GLU A 130 7.63 4.86 -3.78
C GLU A 130 9.13 5.06 -4.13
N ILE A 131 9.61 4.42 -5.21
CA ILE A 131 11.02 4.45 -5.66
C ILE A 131 11.35 5.64 -6.58
N LYS A 132 10.35 6.28 -7.20
CA LYS A 132 10.53 7.40 -8.15
C LYS A 132 10.27 8.77 -7.51
#